data_AF-A0A1J7CGF8-F1
#
_entry.id   AF-A0A1J7CGF8-F1
#
_cell.length_a   1.000
_cell.length_b   1.000
_cell.length_c   1.000
_cell.angle_alpha   90.00
_cell.angle_beta   90.00
_cell.angle_gamma   90.00
#
_symmetry.space_group_name_H-M   'P 1'
#
loop_
_entity.id
_entity.type
_entity.pdbx_description
1 polymer ?
#
loop_
_entity_poly.entity_id
_entity_poly.type
_entity_poly.pdbx_seq_one_letter_code
_entity_poly.pdbx_strand_id
1 'polypeptide(L)'
;MSELFRKYHLGDFVGQYRKSLFERIDKLEITDSTNIPELAERLKSEFTIYPIVIGRPEPSQPKETTKEMYNHWGQLINQGVLEIIVTIPFEGNHKLFYCMPSRSTIVYLEDNVVIGNTNIKATITLTQFDENSYFSEVNEIISTVSTNLPTIHDETKPWNDRLETLIQQALENRKGVVSKKFDFFEKIGLKVNPKSTEYLVPPTITKKAIPTPATETSRTVAKEKVPILQEEVYTDIREVLYNVGKAIERKPSIYKDKHEEDLRDIFLLFLETRYESATGIGEAFNKKGKTDILLKYAKDGTNLFVAECKFWKGQKKLAEGIDQLLSYLTHRDTKTALIFFVDQKEMTSIVSTIKTEISNHANYSKHINDTYEHSINYEFTLPDDGDKKIQVEVMLFHFPKI
;
A
#
# COMPACT_ATOMS: atom_id res chain seq x y z
N MET A 1 20.92 21.29 -8.29
CA MET A 1 21.80 21.07 -7.11
C MET A 1 21.16 20.01 -6.23
N SER A 2 21.88 18.93 -5.95
CA SER A 2 21.35 17.81 -5.15
C SER A 2 21.00 18.26 -3.72
N GLU A 3 19.87 17.82 -3.18
CA GLU A 3 19.44 18.10 -1.80
C GLU A 3 20.07 17.16 -0.75
N LEU A 4 21.08 16.38 -1.14
CA LEU A 4 21.76 15.40 -0.29
C LEU A 4 22.29 16.07 1.00
N PHE A 5 21.78 15.60 2.14
CA PHE A 5 22.06 16.04 3.50
C PHE A 5 21.81 17.51 3.80
N ARG A 6 20.90 18.18 3.07
CA ARG A 6 20.70 19.64 3.22
C ARG A 6 19.26 20.12 3.21
N LYS A 7 18.28 19.23 3.05
CA LYS A 7 16.88 19.61 2.95
C LYS A 7 16.27 19.95 4.31
N TYR A 8 16.61 19.17 5.33
CA TYR A 8 16.04 19.28 6.67
C TYR A 8 17.15 19.17 7.71
N HIS A 9 17.07 19.87 8.83
CA HIS A 9 17.92 19.56 9.98
C HIS A 9 17.49 18.24 10.61
N LEU A 10 18.46 17.37 10.94
CA LEU A 10 18.17 16.07 11.54
C LEU A 10 17.45 16.21 12.89
N GLY A 11 17.81 17.22 13.68
CA GLY A 11 17.13 17.53 14.94
C GLY A 11 15.64 17.82 14.76
N ASP A 12 15.27 18.59 13.73
CA ASP A 12 13.87 18.88 13.41
C ASP A 12 13.13 17.62 12.93
N PHE A 13 13.80 16.80 12.12
CA PHE A 13 13.26 15.52 11.66
C PHE A 13 12.92 14.59 12.83
N VAL A 14 13.86 14.39 13.76
CA VAL A 14 13.63 13.60 14.99
C VAL A 14 12.57 14.28 15.87
N GLY A 15 12.58 15.61 15.96
CA GLY A 15 11.57 16.39 16.68
C GLY A 15 10.15 16.17 16.15
N GLN A 16 9.97 16.07 14.83
CA GLN A 16 8.70 15.78 14.20
C GLN A 16 8.21 14.36 14.50
N TYR A 17 9.11 13.37 14.50
CA TYR A 17 8.78 11.99 14.94
C TYR A 17 8.30 11.99 16.39
N ARG A 18 9.02 12.68 17.27
CA ARG A 18 8.65 12.83 18.67
C ARG A 18 7.28 13.47 18.85
N LYS A 19 7.05 14.62 18.21
CA LYS A 19 5.77 15.34 18.27
C LYS A 19 4.61 14.47 17.78
N SER A 20 4.79 13.81 16.64
CA SER A 20 3.78 12.94 16.03
C SER A 20 3.42 11.74 16.92
N LEU A 21 4.41 11.14 17.59
CA LEU A 21 4.18 10.05 18.55
C LEU A 21 3.26 10.50 19.70
N PHE A 22 3.58 11.61 20.36
CA PHE A 22 2.80 12.09 21.49
C PHE A 22 1.39 12.54 21.07
N GLU A 23 1.26 13.27 19.96
CA GLU A 23 -0.06 13.63 19.40
C GLU A 23 -0.91 12.41 19.07
N ARG A 24 -0.27 11.31 18.62
CA ARG A 24 -0.96 10.05 18.33
C ARG A 24 -1.45 9.40 19.61
N ILE A 25 -0.62 9.32 20.64
CA ILE A 25 -0.97 8.74 21.95
C ILE A 25 -2.06 9.55 22.65
N ASP A 26 -2.01 10.88 22.58
CA ASP A 26 -3.01 11.77 23.20
C ASP A 26 -4.42 11.57 22.64
N LYS A 27 -4.52 11.11 21.38
CA LYS A 27 -5.79 10.82 20.70
C LYS A 27 -6.34 9.42 21.00
N LEU A 28 -5.62 8.58 21.74
CA LEU A 28 -6.07 7.23 22.07
C LEU A 28 -7.07 7.26 23.24
N GLU A 29 -8.16 6.52 23.11
CA GLU A 29 -9.05 6.21 24.23
C GLU A 29 -8.62 4.84 24.76
N ILE A 30 -7.74 4.83 25.77
CA ILE A 30 -7.24 3.61 26.40
C ILE A 30 -8.28 3.11 27.41
N THR A 31 -8.78 1.90 27.20
CA THR A 31 -9.74 1.24 28.11
C THR A 31 -9.08 0.03 28.75
N ASP A 32 -9.76 -0.60 29.72
CA ASP A 32 -9.27 -1.84 30.35
C ASP A 32 -9.16 -3.02 29.37
N SER A 33 -9.84 -2.94 28.22
CA SER A 33 -9.76 -3.93 27.14
C SER A 33 -8.61 -3.70 26.15
N THR A 34 -7.89 -2.56 26.26
CA THR A 34 -6.82 -2.22 25.33
C THR A 34 -5.57 -3.06 25.61
N ASN A 35 -5.11 -3.81 24.60
CA ASN A 35 -3.85 -4.55 24.67
C ASN A 35 -2.64 -3.58 24.59
N ILE A 36 -2.21 -3.07 25.74
CA ILE A 36 -1.10 -2.10 25.85
C ILE A 36 0.22 -2.64 25.26
N PRO A 37 0.65 -3.88 25.54
CA PRO A 37 1.86 -4.44 24.92
C PRO A 37 1.83 -4.42 23.39
N GLU A 38 0.74 -4.88 22.78
CA GLU A 38 0.61 -4.91 21.31
C GLU A 38 0.57 -3.51 20.70
N LEU A 39 -0.14 -2.57 21.35
CA LEU A 39 -0.16 -1.17 20.97
C LEU A 39 1.24 -0.54 21.06
N ALA A 40 2.00 -0.86 22.12
CA ALA A 40 3.34 -0.34 22.33
C ALA A 40 4.31 -0.86 21.26
N GLU A 41 4.26 -2.15 20.93
CA GLU A 41 5.08 -2.73 19.85
C GLU A 41 4.73 -2.11 18.49
N ARG A 42 3.43 -1.89 18.21
CA ARG A 42 3.01 -1.21 16.99
C ARG A 42 3.57 0.21 16.90
N LEU A 43 3.43 1.01 17.96
CA LEU A 43 3.98 2.37 18.01
C LEU A 43 5.51 2.36 17.90
N LYS A 44 6.19 1.39 18.51
CA LYS A 44 7.64 1.23 18.41
C LYS A 44 8.06 0.95 16.97
N SER A 45 7.37 0.04 16.27
CA SER A 45 7.66 -0.26 14.86
C SER A 45 7.46 0.96 13.95
N GLU A 46 6.43 1.77 14.21
CA GLU A 46 6.07 2.93 13.38
C GLU A 46 7.03 4.10 13.57
N PHE A 47 7.46 4.33 14.82
CA PHE A 47 8.26 5.51 15.19
C PHE A 47 9.76 5.23 15.31
N THR A 48 10.20 3.99 15.08
CA THR A 48 11.63 3.66 14.91
C THR A 48 12.17 4.35 13.66
N ILE A 49 13.28 5.08 13.81
CA ILE A 49 14.02 5.66 12.69
C ILE A 49 15.06 4.63 12.24
N TYR A 50 14.75 3.87 11.20
CA TYR A 50 15.66 2.84 10.69
C TYR A 50 16.89 3.48 10.02
N PRO A 51 18.11 3.17 10.49
CA PRO A 51 19.35 3.71 9.92
C PRO A 51 19.56 3.21 8.50
N ILE A 52 20.14 4.05 7.64
CA ILE A 52 20.45 3.64 6.27
C ILE A 52 21.62 2.64 6.26
N VAL A 53 21.43 1.50 5.60
CA VAL A 53 22.50 0.53 5.31
C VAL A 53 22.63 0.38 3.81
N ILE A 54 23.77 0.80 3.25
CA ILE A 54 24.03 0.71 1.81
C ILE A 54 24.35 -0.74 1.44
N GLY A 55 23.61 -1.27 0.46
CA GLY A 55 23.78 -2.60 -0.08
C GLY A 55 24.82 -2.67 -1.20
N ARG A 56 24.94 -3.85 -1.80
CA ARG A 56 25.93 -4.11 -2.85
C ARG A 56 25.47 -3.50 -4.19
N PRO A 57 26.34 -2.77 -4.93
CA PRO A 57 26.01 -2.28 -6.27
C PRO A 57 25.71 -3.40 -7.27
N GLU A 58 24.66 -3.21 -8.06
CA GLU A 58 24.16 -4.14 -9.08
C GLU A 58 24.22 -3.45 -10.46
N PRO A 59 25.23 -3.76 -11.30
CA PRO A 59 25.31 -3.21 -12.65
C PRO A 59 24.32 -3.85 -13.62
N SER A 60 23.79 -3.05 -14.53
CA SER A 60 23.06 -3.52 -15.71
C SER A 60 23.99 -4.12 -16.76
N GLN A 61 23.40 -4.71 -17.81
CA GLN A 61 24.16 -4.96 -19.03
C GLN A 61 24.68 -3.63 -19.61
N PRO A 62 25.93 -3.60 -20.12
CA PRO A 62 26.47 -2.41 -20.76
C PRO A 62 25.72 -2.08 -22.05
N LYS A 63 25.52 -0.79 -22.33
CA LYS A 63 24.91 -0.31 -23.55
C LYS A 63 25.86 0.63 -24.28
N GLU A 64 26.23 0.27 -25.50
CA GLU A 64 26.97 1.17 -26.39
C GLU A 64 26.01 2.23 -26.96
N THR A 65 26.42 3.50 -26.89
CA THR A 65 25.67 4.64 -27.40
C THR A 65 26.62 5.73 -27.87
N THR A 66 26.11 6.85 -28.35
CA THR A 66 26.89 8.04 -28.71
C THR A 66 26.43 9.22 -27.87
N LYS A 67 27.37 9.98 -27.31
CA LYS A 67 27.09 11.21 -26.57
C LYS A 67 27.86 12.39 -27.16
N GLU A 68 27.25 13.56 -27.13
CA GLU A 68 27.93 14.82 -27.39
C GLU A 68 28.80 15.19 -26.18
N MET A 69 30.10 15.26 -26.39
CA MET A 69 31.08 15.59 -25.34
C MET A 69 32.11 16.57 -25.88
N TYR A 70 32.69 17.38 -24.99
CA TYR A 70 33.78 18.27 -25.35
C TYR A 70 35.09 17.48 -25.44
N ASN A 71 35.80 17.59 -26.56
CA ASN A 71 37.16 17.07 -26.66
C ASN A 71 38.16 17.98 -25.92
N HIS A 72 39.43 17.56 -25.86
CA HIS A 72 40.52 18.34 -25.24
C HIS A 72 40.74 19.74 -25.86
N TRP A 73 40.16 20.00 -27.03
CA TRP A 73 40.22 21.27 -27.75
C TRP A 73 38.95 22.13 -27.54
N GLY A 74 38.03 21.71 -26.66
CA GLY A 74 36.79 22.43 -26.37
C GLY A 74 35.74 22.36 -27.49
N GLN A 75 35.86 21.40 -28.41
CA GLN A 75 34.87 21.19 -29.47
C GLN A 75 33.88 20.11 -29.08
N LEU A 76 32.59 20.34 -29.33
CA LEU A 76 31.55 19.32 -29.21
C LEU A 76 31.74 18.25 -30.30
N ILE A 77 31.95 17.01 -29.87
CA ILE A 77 32.05 15.84 -30.74
C ILE A 77 31.06 14.78 -30.29
N ASN A 78 30.56 14.00 -31.25
CA ASN A 78 29.82 12.79 -30.98
C ASN A 78 30.81 11.64 -30.75
N GLN A 79 30.91 11.18 -29.52
CA GLN A 79 31.82 10.10 -29.12
C GLN A 79 31.04 8.85 -28.74
N GLY A 80 31.49 7.69 -29.23
CA GLY A 80 30.99 6.40 -28.78
C GLY A 80 31.34 6.17 -27.31
N VAL A 81 30.33 5.83 -26.50
CA VAL A 81 30.46 5.62 -25.06
C VAL A 81 29.74 4.35 -24.64
N LEU A 82 30.18 3.78 -23.52
CA LEU A 82 29.56 2.66 -22.84
C LEU A 82 28.78 3.18 -21.63
N GLU A 83 27.47 2.98 -21.62
CA GLU A 83 26.63 3.30 -20.46
C GLU A 83 26.32 2.06 -19.64
N ILE A 84 26.50 2.15 -18.33
CA ILE A 84 26.13 1.11 -17.37
C ILE A 84 25.24 1.76 -16.30
N ILE A 85 24.03 1.24 -16.12
CA ILE A 85 23.15 1.67 -15.04
C ILE A 85 23.49 0.84 -13.81
N VAL A 86 23.94 1.50 -12.74
CA VAL A 86 24.25 0.86 -11.47
C VAL A 86 23.12 1.13 -10.50
N THR A 87 22.50 0.07 -10.00
CA THR A 87 21.49 0.12 -8.95
C THR A 87 22.14 -0.27 -7.62
N ILE A 88 22.11 0.62 -6.63
CA ILE A 88 22.67 0.39 -5.30
C ILE A 88 21.50 0.30 -4.31
N PRO A 89 21.06 -0.90 -3.90
CA PRO A 89 20.00 -1.04 -2.92
C PRO A 89 20.44 -0.48 -1.57
N PHE A 90 19.50 -0.04 -0.74
CA PHE A 90 19.76 0.29 0.65
C PHE A 90 18.56 -0.08 1.52
N GLU A 91 18.82 -0.35 2.80
CA GLU A 91 17.80 -0.52 3.83
C GLU A 91 17.67 0.77 4.65
N GLY A 92 16.54 0.93 5.35
CA GLY A 92 16.30 2.06 6.25
C GLY A 92 15.50 3.21 5.65
N ASN A 93 15.45 4.34 6.38
CA ASN A 93 14.61 5.47 6.02
C ASN A 93 15.31 6.39 5.01
N HIS A 94 14.90 6.35 3.74
CA HIS A 94 15.47 7.18 2.67
C HIS A 94 15.45 8.69 2.95
N LYS A 95 14.54 9.18 3.81
CA LYS A 95 14.49 10.60 4.19
C LYS A 95 15.77 11.06 4.89
N LEU A 96 16.53 10.14 5.48
CA LEU A 96 17.81 10.43 6.12
C LEU A 96 18.87 10.92 5.12
N PHE A 97 18.78 10.56 3.84
CA PHE A 97 19.63 11.17 2.80
C PHE A 97 19.40 12.67 2.62
N TYR A 98 18.29 13.21 3.12
CA TYR A 98 17.98 14.63 3.02
C TYR A 98 18.15 15.37 4.35
N CYS A 99 18.61 14.66 5.40
CA CYS A 99 18.80 15.21 6.73
C CYS A 99 20.24 15.70 6.95
N MET A 100 20.38 16.93 7.43
CA MET A 100 21.64 17.54 7.82
C MET A 100 21.90 17.24 9.31
N PRO A 101 22.91 16.41 9.65
CA PRO A 101 23.31 16.19 11.05
C PRO A 101 23.98 17.43 11.66
N SER A 102 24.22 17.41 12.97
CA SER A 102 24.86 18.55 13.68
C SER A 102 26.26 18.87 13.16
N ARG A 103 27.00 17.84 12.73
CA ARG A 103 28.28 17.94 12.02
C ARG A 103 28.11 17.33 10.65
N SER A 104 28.02 18.18 9.63
CA SER A 104 27.79 17.75 8.25
C SER A 104 28.94 18.15 7.35
N THR A 105 29.38 17.20 6.53
CA THR A 105 30.27 17.45 5.40
C THR A 105 29.43 17.79 4.17
N ILE A 106 29.81 18.89 3.52
CA ILE A 106 29.22 19.38 2.27
C ILE A 106 29.65 18.46 1.13
N VAL A 107 28.70 17.68 0.61
CA VAL A 107 28.87 16.84 -0.58
C VAL A 107 27.78 17.13 -1.62
N TYR A 108 28.03 16.75 -2.87
CA TYR A 108 27.09 16.93 -3.98
C TYR A 108 26.99 15.63 -4.77
N LEU A 109 25.77 15.26 -5.15
CA LEU A 109 25.57 14.24 -6.17
C LEU A 109 25.66 14.85 -7.55
N GLU A 110 26.28 14.10 -8.45
CA GLU A 110 26.24 14.34 -9.87
C GLU A 110 24.81 14.17 -10.42
N ASP A 111 24.51 14.85 -11.53
CA ASP A 111 23.16 14.86 -12.12
C ASP A 111 22.73 13.50 -12.67
N ASN A 112 23.66 12.58 -12.90
CA ASN A 112 23.42 11.20 -13.32
C ASN A 112 23.05 10.26 -12.15
N VAL A 113 23.01 10.75 -10.90
CA VAL A 113 22.67 9.97 -9.70
C VAL A 113 21.31 10.38 -9.14
N VAL A 114 20.43 9.40 -8.94
CA VAL A 114 19.08 9.58 -8.41
C VAL A 114 18.87 8.70 -7.18
N ILE A 115 18.48 9.31 -6.07
CA ILE A 115 18.10 8.60 -4.84
C ILE A 115 16.60 8.30 -4.90
N GLY A 116 16.25 7.01 -5.03
CA GLY A 116 14.89 6.51 -4.88
C GLY A 116 14.56 6.15 -3.42
N ASN A 117 13.40 5.50 -3.22
CA ASN A 117 12.94 5.13 -1.88
C ASN A 117 13.67 3.93 -1.27
N THR A 118 14.23 3.05 -2.10
CA THR A 118 14.87 1.78 -1.69
C THR A 118 16.21 1.51 -2.40
N ASN A 119 16.57 2.33 -3.38
CA ASN A 119 17.81 2.21 -4.13
C ASN A 119 18.29 3.57 -4.62
N ILE A 120 19.58 3.65 -4.90
CA ILE A 120 20.24 4.75 -5.60
C ILE A 120 20.54 4.24 -7.01
N LYS A 121 20.18 5.01 -8.04
CA LYS A 121 20.49 4.68 -9.44
C LYS A 121 21.48 5.68 -9.98
N ALA A 122 22.55 5.19 -10.59
CA ALA A 122 23.56 6.00 -11.25
C ALA A 122 23.79 5.53 -12.69
N THR A 123 24.02 6.47 -13.60
CA THR A 123 24.41 6.14 -14.99
C THR A 123 25.90 6.42 -15.16
N ILE A 124 26.70 5.36 -15.20
CA ILE A 124 28.15 5.40 -15.42
C ILE A 124 28.42 5.46 -16.91
N THR A 125 29.21 6.43 -17.38
CA THR A 125 29.52 6.64 -18.80
C THR A 125 31.02 6.51 -19.03
N LEU A 126 31.44 5.46 -19.71
CA LEU A 126 32.85 5.20 -20.01
C LEU A 126 33.15 5.43 -21.49
N THR A 127 34.36 5.93 -21.79
CA THR A 127 34.82 6.09 -23.20
C THR A 127 35.57 4.88 -23.72
N GLN A 128 35.99 3.98 -22.82
CA GLN A 128 36.73 2.75 -23.09
C GLN A 128 36.28 1.67 -22.08
N PHE A 129 36.56 0.40 -22.37
CA PHE A 129 36.36 -0.71 -21.43
C PHE A 129 37.42 -0.68 -20.32
N ASP A 130 37.38 0.33 -19.46
CA ASP A 130 38.27 0.47 -18.31
C ASP A 130 37.56 0.15 -16.99
N GLU A 131 37.94 -0.99 -16.42
CA GLU A 131 37.44 -1.49 -15.14
C GLU A 131 37.78 -0.54 -13.97
N ASN A 132 38.94 0.11 -14.00
CA ASN A 132 39.37 1.00 -12.92
C ASN A 132 38.51 2.26 -12.87
N SER A 133 38.25 2.88 -14.04
CA SER A 133 37.34 4.03 -14.14
C SER A 133 35.94 3.67 -13.63
N TYR A 134 35.40 2.51 -14.04
CA TYR A 134 34.10 2.04 -13.55
C TYR A 134 34.03 1.94 -12.02
N PHE A 135 34.98 1.23 -11.40
CA PHE A 135 34.97 1.05 -9.94
C PHE A 135 35.26 2.35 -9.21
N SER A 136 36.08 3.23 -9.76
CA SER A 136 36.33 4.56 -9.18
C SER A 136 35.04 5.37 -9.09
N GLU A 137 34.28 5.48 -10.18
CA GLU A 137 33.00 6.22 -10.19
C GLU A 137 31.99 5.60 -9.21
N VAL A 138 31.84 4.27 -9.22
CA VAL A 138 30.92 3.58 -8.29
C VAL A 138 31.32 3.81 -6.82
N ASN A 139 32.61 3.73 -6.50
CA ASN A 139 33.10 3.95 -5.14
C ASN A 139 32.95 5.40 -4.70
N GLU A 140 33.12 6.36 -5.61
CA GLU A 140 32.90 7.78 -5.34
C GLU A 140 31.43 8.06 -5.00
N ILE A 141 30.49 7.47 -5.75
CA ILE A 141 29.06 7.58 -5.46
C ILE A 141 28.75 7.03 -4.07
N ILE A 142 29.23 5.83 -3.75
CA ILE A 142 29.01 5.19 -2.44
C ILE A 142 29.62 6.02 -1.32
N SER A 143 30.84 6.52 -1.49
CA SER A 143 31.52 7.38 -0.52
C SER A 143 30.71 8.66 -0.26
N THR A 144 30.23 9.29 -1.33
CA THR A 144 29.43 10.52 -1.29
C THR A 144 28.12 10.32 -0.52
N VAL A 145 27.32 9.30 -0.89
CA VAL A 145 26.05 9.01 -0.21
C VAL A 145 26.22 8.49 1.22
N SER A 146 27.41 7.97 1.55
CA SER A 146 27.70 7.47 2.90
C SER A 146 28.31 8.52 3.82
N THR A 147 28.77 9.65 3.28
CA THR A 147 29.62 10.63 3.99
C THR A 147 29.08 11.05 5.35
N ASN A 148 27.79 11.39 5.44
CA ASN A 148 27.17 11.88 6.69
C ASN A 148 26.36 10.80 7.43
N LEU A 149 26.23 9.59 6.86
CA LEU A 149 25.42 8.53 7.47
C LEU A 149 25.88 8.11 8.87
N PRO A 150 27.19 7.95 9.17
CA PRO A 150 27.62 7.60 10.52
C PRO A 150 27.14 8.58 11.58
N THR A 151 27.29 9.89 11.33
CA THR A 151 26.81 10.93 12.27
C THR A 151 25.29 10.94 12.38
N ILE A 152 24.57 10.72 11.27
CA ILE A 152 23.11 10.59 11.29
C ILE A 152 22.68 9.36 12.13
N HIS A 153 23.35 8.23 11.98
CA HIS A 153 23.08 7.02 12.77
C HIS A 153 23.31 7.27 14.26
N ASP A 154 24.44 7.90 14.61
CA ASP A 154 24.76 8.24 15.99
C ASP A 154 23.76 9.21 16.62
N GLU A 155 23.28 10.20 15.88
CA GLU A 155 22.33 11.20 16.37
C GLU A 155 20.88 10.67 16.42
N THR A 156 20.53 9.67 15.62
CA THR A 156 19.20 9.01 15.65
C THR A 156 19.11 7.89 16.68
N LYS A 157 20.25 7.27 17.04
CA LYS A 157 20.31 6.17 18.02
C LYS A 157 19.68 6.52 19.38
N PRO A 158 19.92 7.68 20.01
CA PRO A 158 19.29 8.03 21.29
C PRO A 158 17.77 8.10 21.25
N TRP A 159 17.17 8.45 20.11
CA TRP A 159 15.73 8.42 19.93
C TRP A 159 15.23 6.97 19.96
N ASN A 160 15.80 6.10 19.13
CA ASN A 160 15.42 4.69 19.04
C ASN A 160 15.63 3.95 20.37
N ASP A 161 16.75 4.19 21.06
CA ASP A 161 17.07 3.57 22.34
C ASP A 161 16.05 3.92 23.44
N ARG A 162 15.51 5.15 23.40
CA ARG A 162 14.54 5.64 24.41
C ARG A 162 13.09 5.42 24.01
N LEU A 163 12.82 5.07 22.76
CA LEU A 163 11.48 5.04 22.18
C LEU A 163 10.54 4.14 22.96
N GLU A 164 10.99 2.94 23.32
CA GLU A 164 10.17 1.98 24.07
C GLU A 164 9.74 2.53 25.43
N THR A 165 10.69 3.06 26.22
CA THR A 165 10.40 3.66 27.52
C THR A 165 9.48 4.87 27.39
N LEU A 166 9.67 5.71 26.37
CA LEU A 166 8.80 6.87 26.12
C LEU A 166 7.38 6.45 25.79
N ILE A 167 7.20 5.42 24.95
CA ILE A 167 5.88 4.86 24.60
C ILE A 167 5.20 4.32 25.85
N GLN A 168 5.89 3.50 26.66
CA GLN A 168 5.33 2.91 27.87
C GLN A 168 4.86 3.99 28.86
N GLN A 169 5.71 5.00 29.13
CA GLN A 169 5.36 6.11 30.01
C GLN A 169 4.18 6.94 29.48
N ALA A 170 4.16 7.22 28.18
CA ALA A 170 3.10 7.99 27.55
C ALA A 170 1.75 7.26 27.57
N LEU A 171 1.75 5.95 27.30
CA LEU A 171 0.55 5.12 27.36
C LEU A 171 0.00 5.02 28.79
N GLU A 172 0.87 4.85 29.79
CA GLU A 172 0.45 4.81 31.20
C GLU A 172 -0.14 6.15 31.65
N ASN A 173 0.53 7.26 31.31
CA ASN A 173 -0.01 8.60 31.57
C ASN A 173 -1.37 8.80 30.90
N ARG A 174 -1.51 8.35 29.64
CA ARG A 174 -2.76 8.46 28.89
C ARG A 174 -3.87 7.62 29.50
N LYS A 175 -3.57 6.39 29.96
CA LYS A 175 -4.50 5.54 30.70
C LYS A 175 -5.02 6.24 31.94
N GLY A 176 -4.13 6.88 32.72
CA GLY A 176 -4.51 7.68 33.88
C GLY A 176 -5.42 8.87 33.56
N VAL A 177 -5.18 9.57 32.45
CA VAL A 177 -6.05 10.69 32.00
C VAL A 177 -7.44 10.18 31.60
N VAL A 178 -7.50 9.08 30.85
CA VAL A 178 -8.76 8.49 30.39
C VAL A 178 -9.58 7.95 31.56
N SER A 179 -8.95 7.29 32.54
CA SER A 179 -9.60 6.84 33.78
C SER A 179 -10.23 8.02 34.54
N LYS A 180 -9.50 9.13 34.75
CA LYS A 180 -10.05 10.33 35.41
C LYS A 180 -11.24 10.94 34.67
N LYS A 181 -11.24 10.87 33.33
CA LYS A 181 -12.35 11.33 32.48
C LYS A 181 -13.60 10.45 32.70
N PHE A 182 -13.45 9.13 32.76
CA PHE A 182 -14.55 8.22 33.09
C PHE A 182 -15.08 8.44 34.51
N ASP A 183 -14.21 8.55 35.51
CA ASP A 183 -14.60 8.85 36.91
C ASP A 183 -15.40 10.17 37.00
N PHE A 184 -15.00 11.19 36.24
CA PHE A 184 -15.70 12.47 36.19
C PHE A 184 -17.11 12.31 35.60
N PHE A 185 -17.24 11.59 34.49
CA PHE A 185 -18.54 11.35 33.85
C PHE A 185 -19.50 10.56 34.75
N GLU A 186 -18.99 9.55 35.46
CA GLU A 186 -19.79 8.82 36.45
C GLU A 186 -20.27 9.73 37.59
N LYS A 187 -19.40 10.59 38.13
CA LYS A 187 -19.73 11.53 39.21
C LYS A 187 -20.82 12.53 38.84
N ILE A 188 -20.94 12.92 37.57
CA ILE A 188 -22.00 13.84 37.10
C ILE A 188 -23.24 13.10 36.57
N GLY A 189 -23.34 11.78 36.79
CA GLY A 189 -24.50 10.97 36.44
C GLY A 189 -24.62 10.63 34.96
N LEU A 190 -23.57 10.85 34.16
CA LEU A 190 -23.52 10.38 32.78
C LEU A 190 -23.19 8.89 32.79
N LYS A 191 -24.15 8.06 32.37
CA LYS A 191 -23.92 6.63 32.16
C LYS A 191 -23.02 6.44 30.95
N VAL A 192 -21.71 6.40 31.19
CA VAL A 192 -20.76 6.02 30.15
C VAL A 192 -20.81 4.50 30.02
N ASN A 193 -20.99 4.01 28.80
CA ASN A 193 -20.83 2.59 28.53
C ASN A 193 -19.33 2.32 28.32
N PRO A 194 -18.60 1.70 29.28
CA PRO A 194 -17.17 1.43 29.15
C PRO A 194 -16.84 0.42 28.04
N LYS A 195 -17.86 -0.21 27.45
CA LYS A 195 -17.76 -1.10 26.28
C LYS A 195 -18.20 -0.44 24.98
N SER A 196 -18.66 0.82 25.01
CA SER A 196 -19.06 1.51 23.77
C SER A 196 -17.83 1.99 23.01
N THR A 197 -17.68 1.48 21.80
CA THR A 197 -16.76 1.99 20.78
C THR A 197 -17.33 3.23 20.07
N GLU A 198 -18.46 3.77 20.54
CA GLU A 198 -19.23 4.86 19.89
C GLU A 198 -18.68 6.27 20.11
N TYR A 199 -17.63 6.44 20.92
CA TYR A 199 -16.80 7.65 20.90
C TYR A 199 -15.37 7.27 20.57
N LEU A 200 -15.13 6.88 19.32
CA LEU A 200 -13.79 6.69 18.81
C LEU A 200 -13.53 7.67 17.67
N VAL A 201 -12.60 8.59 17.95
CA VAL A 201 -11.81 9.36 16.99
C VAL A 201 -11.58 8.51 15.74
N PRO A 202 -11.78 9.03 14.51
CA PRO A 202 -11.57 8.28 13.28
C PRO A 202 -10.19 7.62 13.31
N PRO A 203 -10.07 6.33 12.91
CA PRO A 203 -8.78 5.67 12.84
C PRO A 203 -7.86 6.55 11.99
N THR A 204 -6.72 6.98 12.55
CA THR A 204 -5.68 7.60 11.73
C THR A 204 -5.33 6.59 10.65
N ILE A 205 -5.51 7.04 9.40
CA ILE A 205 -5.24 6.31 8.18
C ILE A 205 -3.77 5.88 8.25
N THR A 206 -3.55 4.64 8.68
CA THR A 206 -2.28 3.96 8.51
C THR A 206 -2.20 3.64 7.03
N LYS A 207 -1.14 4.08 6.35
CA LYS A 207 -0.72 3.38 5.14
C LYS A 207 -0.32 1.98 5.62
N LYS A 208 -1.24 1.00 5.49
CA LYS A 208 -0.85 -0.40 5.60
C LYS A 208 0.31 -0.61 4.63
N ALA A 209 1.38 -1.26 5.10
CA ALA A 209 2.40 -1.76 4.19
C ALA A 209 1.67 -2.63 3.16
N ILE A 210 1.77 -2.25 1.89
CA ILE A 210 1.04 -2.91 0.82
C ILE A 210 1.71 -4.27 0.64
N PRO A 211 0.99 -5.39 0.85
CA PRO A 211 1.54 -6.70 0.59
C PRO A 211 1.94 -6.77 -0.88
N THR A 212 3.20 -7.09 -1.16
CA THR A 212 3.67 -7.34 -2.52
C THR A 212 3.44 -8.82 -2.81
N PRO A 213 2.84 -9.21 -3.95
CA PRO A 213 2.73 -10.62 -4.30
C PRO A 213 4.12 -11.25 -4.42
N ALA A 214 4.52 -12.01 -3.39
CA ALA A 214 5.77 -12.75 -3.37
C ALA A 214 5.56 -14.19 -3.87
N THR A 215 6.40 -14.62 -4.80
CA THR A 215 6.51 -16.04 -5.20
C THR A 215 6.99 -16.88 -4.03
N GLU A 216 6.24 -17.93 -3.67
CA GLU A 216 6.77 -18.99 -2.82
C GLU A 216 7.96 -19.68 -3.51
N THR A 217 9.14 -19.60 -2.88
CA THR A 217 10.27 -20.48 -3.17
C THR A 217 10.10 -21.80 -2.43
N SER A 218 9.26 -22.69 -2.96
CA SER A 218 9.44 -24.11 -2.71
C SER A 218 10.30 -24.70 -3.82
N ARG A 219 11.50 -25.18 -3.45
CA ARG A 219 12.31 -26.06 -4.30
C ARG A 219 11.59 -27.40 -4.36
N THR A 220 10.90 -27.70 -5.47
CA THR A 220 10.80 -29.04 -6.07
C THR A 220 9.95 -29.02 -7.34
N VAL A 221 10.56 -29.48 -8.43
CA VAL A 221 10.00 -30.00 -9.69
C VAL A 221 9.15 -29.04 -10.54
N ALA A 222 9.60 -28.86 -11.79
CA ALA A 222 8.98 -28.09 -12.86
C ALA A 222 7.54 -28.54 -13.16
N LYS A 223 6.58 -27.74 -12.69
CA LYS A 223 5.31 -27.46 -13.38
C LYS A 223 5.22 -25.93 -13.48
N GLU A 224 4.75 -25.41 -14.60
CA GLU A 224 4.61 -23.96 -14.83
C GLU A 224 4.00 -23.27 -13.60
N LYS A 225 4.74 -22.33 -13.02
CA LYS A 225 4.29 -21.57 -11.84
C LYS A 225 3.19 -20.60 -12.29
N VAL A 226 1.94 -20.90 -11.98
CA VAL A 226 0.80 -20.00 -12.24
C VAL A 226 0.76 -18.92 -11.16
N PRO A 227 0.70 -17.63 -11.51
CA PRO A 227 0.59 -16.56 -10.51
C PRO A 227 -0.80 -16.61 -9.85
N ILE A 228 -0.84 -16.59 -8.51
CA ILE A 228 -2.08 -16.62 -7.72
C ILE A 228 -2.09 -15.38 -6.82
N LEU A 229 -3.25 -14.75 -6.67
CA LEU A 229 -3.43 -13.62 -5.77
C LEU A 229 -3.30 -14.08 -4.31
N GLN A 230 -2.31 -13.53 -3.61
CA GLN A 230 -2.10 -13.77 -2.18
C GLN A 230 -3.29 -13.31 -1.34
N GLU A 231 -3.55 -13.99 -0.22
CA GLU A 231 -4.71 -13.69 0.64
C GLU A 231 -4.61 -12.30 1.28
N GLU A 232 -3.40 -11.86 1.58
CA GLU A 232 -3.10 -10.55 2.15
C GLU A 232 -3.43 -9.43 1.16
N VAL A 233 -3.04 -9.60 -0.11
CA VAL A 233 -3.35 -8.65 -1.20
C VAL A 233 -4.86 -8.62 -1.45
N TYR A 234 -5.51 -9.78 -1.50
CA TYR A 234 -6.95 -9.87 -1.69
C TYR A 234 -7.74 -9.20 -0.55
N THR A 235 -7.32 -9.44 0.70
CA THR A 235 -7.92 -8.80 1.88
C THR A 235 -7.76 -7.29 1.83
N ASP A 236 -6.60 -6.80 1.38
CA ASP A 236 -6.36 -5.37 1.20
C ASP A 236 -7.23 -4.76 0.07
N ILE A 237 -7.36 -5.44 -1.07
CA ILE A 237 -8.24 -5.02 -2.18
C ILE A 237 -9.69 -4.90 -1.67
N ARG A 238 -10.18 -5.90 -0.93
CA ARG A 238 -11.53 -5.91 -0.37
C ARG A 238 -11.77 -4.75 0.58
N GLU A 239 -10.80 -4.47 1.46
CA GLU A 239 -10.88 -3.36 2.40
C GLU A 239 -10.89 -2.00 1.69
N VAL A 240 -10.11 -1.85 0.61
CA VAL A 240 -10.08 -0.62 -0.19
C VAL A 240 -11.43 -0.39 -0.87
N LEU A 241 -11.95 -1.40 -1.56
CA LEU A 241 -13.26 -1.35 -2.20
C LEU A 241 -14.36 -0.99 -1.20
N TYR A 242 -14.38 -1.67 -0.05
CA TYR A 242 -15.36 -1.40 1.02
C TYR A 242 -15.28 0.04 1.55
N ASN A 243 -14.07 0.52 1.84
CA ASN A 243 -13.88 1.87 2.37
C ASN A 243 -14.22 2.96 1.35
N VAL A 244 -13.89 2.77 0.08
CA VAL A 244 -14.25 3.69 -1.00
C VAL A 244 -15.75 3.77 -1.15
N GLY A 245 -16.45 2.63 -1.25
CA GLY A 245 -17.90 2.61 -1.39
C GLY A 245 -18.60 3.30 -0.22
N LYS A 246 -18.22 2.97 1.03
CA LYS A 246 -18.73 3.62 2.25
C LYS A 246 -18.47 5.14 2.27
N ALA A 247 -17.33 5.58 1.73
CA ALA A 247 -17.02 7.01 1.63
C ALA A 247 -17.88 7.74 0.59
N ILE A 248 -18.30 7.05 -0.48
CA ILE A 248 -19.19 7.55 -1.53
C ILE A 248 -20.64 7.67 -1.02
N GLU A 249 -21.13 6.73 -0.21
CA GLU A 249 -22.50 6.77 0.37
C GLU A 249 -22.83 8.12 1.03
N ARG A 250 -21.83 8.73 1.67
CA ARG A 250 -21.93 10.00 2.40
C ARG A 250 -21.86 11.24 1.49
N LYS A 251 -21.65 11.07 0.18
CA LYS A 251 -21.41 12.16 -0.78
C LYS A 251 -22.32 12.02 -2.00
N PRO A 252 -23.59 12.44 -1.89
CA PRO A 252 -24.55 12.46 -3.01
C PRO A 252 -24.01 13.00 -4.33
N SER A 253 -23.21 14.06 -4.29
CA SER A 253 -22.62 14.67 -5.48
C SER A 253 -21.71 13.75 -6.29
N ILE A 254 -21.22 12.66 -5.70
CA ILE A 254 -20.33 11.70 -6.36
C ILE A 254 -21.11 10.64 -7.14
N TYR A 255 -22.27 10.20 -6.63
CA TYR A 255 -23.05 9.12 -7.26
C TYR A 255 -24.33 9.60 -7.94
N LYS A 256 -24.79 10.82 -7.67
CA LYS A 256 -25.97 11.39 -8.33
C LYS A 256 -25.73 11.50 -9.83
N ASP A 257 -26.70 11.01 -10.60
CA ASP A 257 -26.69 10.99 -12.07
C ASP A 257 -25.49 10.25 -12.69
N LYS A 258 -24.87 9.33 -11.93
CA LYS A 258 -23.78 8.46 -12.38
C LYS A 258 -24.25 7.08 -12.78
N HIS A 259 -23.61 6.54 -13.81
CA HIS A 259 -23.81 5.18 -14.28
C HIS A 259 -22.77 4.24 -13.64
N GLU A 260 -22.93 2.94 -13.86
CA GLU A 260 -22.02 1.91 -13.33
C GLU A 260 -20.56 2.19 -13.73
N GLU A 261 -20.35 2.67 -14.96
CA GLU A 261 -19.02 2.98 -15.50
C GLU A 261 -18.34 4.15 -14.77
N ASP A 262 -19.10 5.19 -14.42
CA ASP A 262 -18.62 6.37 -13.69
C ASP A 262 -18.19 5.99 -12.27
N LEU A 263 -19.02 5.20 -11.59
CA LEU A 263 -18.76 4.74 -10.23
C LEU A 263 -17.57 3.78 -10.18
N ARG A 264 -17.49 2.85 -11.14
CA ARG A 264 -16.35 1.95 -11.31
C ARG A 264 -15.03 2.72 -11.43
N ASP A 265 -14.98 3.78 -12.22
CA ASP A 265 -13.75 4.57 -12.44
C ASP A 265 -13.22 5.19 -11.14
N ILE A 266 -14.11 5.48 -10.18
CA ILE A 266 -13.70 5.95 -8.85
C ILE A 266 -13.02 4.82 -8.07
N PHE A 267 -13.61 3.61 -8.03
CA PHE A 267 -12.96 2.46 -7.37
C PHE A 267 -11.62 2.12 -8.03
N LEU A 268 -11.57 2.18 -9.36
CA LEU A 268 -10.35 1.95 -10.14
C LEU A 268 -9.24 2.94 -9.75
N LEU A 269 -9.54 4.24 -9.69
CA LEU A 269 -8.60 5.28 -9.27
C LEU A 269 -7.96 5.01 -7.89
N PHE A 270 -8.76 4.57 -6.91
CA PHE A 270 -8.26 4.27 -5.57
C PHE A 270 -7.41 2.98 -5.52
N LEU A 271 -7.74 1.99 -6.35
CA LEU A 271 -6.92 0.79 -6.49
C LEU A 271 -5.61 1.12 -7.22
N GLU A 272 -5.65 1.84 -8.34
CA GLU A 272 -4.47 2.30 -9.08
C GLU A 272 -3.53 3.09 -8.18
N THR A 273 -4.00 4.16 -7.52
CA THR A 273 -3.16 4.97 -6.63
C THR A 273 -2.55 4.18 -5.49
N ARG A 274 -3.26 3.17 -4.98
CA ARG A 274 -2.78 2.30 -3.91
C ARG A 274 -1.74 1.29 -4.39
N TYR A 275 -1.89 0.69 -5.56
CA TYR A 275 -1.04 -0.41 -6.03
C TYR A 275 0.03 0.01 -7.04
N GLU A 276 -0.17 1.06 -7.84
CA GLU A 276 0.85 1.65 -8.74
C GLU A 276 2.02 2.27 -7.96
N SER A 277 1.76 2.80 -6.76
CA SER A 277 2.80 3.33 -5.88
C SER A 277 3.54 2.26 -5.06
N ALA A 278 3.08 1.00 -5.13
CA ALA A 278 3.56 -0.10 -4.30
C ALA A 278 4.37 -1.16 -5.04
N THR A 279 4.01 -1.47 -6.28
CA THR A 279 4.48 -2.73 -6.90
C THR A 279 5.85 -2.61 -7.55
N GLY A 280 6.25 -1.46 -8.10
CA GLY A 280 7.55 -1.32 -8.79
C GLY A 280 7.80 -2.34 -9.93
N ILE A 281 6.79 -3.16 -10.26
CA ILE A 281 6.80 -4.32 -11.14
C ILE A 281 5.41 -4.36 -11.79
N GLY A 282 5.18 -3.49 -12.78
CA GLY A 282 4.19 -3.56 -13.88
C GLY A 282 2.78 -4.15 -13.71
N GLU A 283 2.28 -4.46 -12.51
CA GLU A 283 0.91 -4.92 -12.28
C GLU A 283 -0.01 -3.71 -12.34
N ALA A 284 -0.90 -3.71 -13.32
CA ALA A 284 -1.78 -2.58 -13.59
C ALA A 284 -3.24 -3.02 -13.49
N PHE A 285 -4.02 -2.24 -12.74
CA PHE A 285 -5.46 -2.31 -12.87
C PHE A 285 -5.86 -1.77 -14.24
N ASN A 286 -6.77 -2.46 -14.90
CA ASN A 286 -7.23 -2.13 -16.24
C ASN A 286 -8.74 -2.35 -16.32
N LYS A 287 -9.36 -1.75 -17.34
CA LYS A 287 -10.74 -2.06 -17.72
C LYS A 287 -10.77 -3.32 -18.59
N LYS A 288 -11.70 -4.23 -18.32
CA LYS A 288 -12.16 -5.25 -19.28
C LYS A 288 -13.67 -5.00 -19.44
N GLY A 289 -14.15 -4.93 -20.67
CA GLY A 289 -15.56 -4.58 -20.90
C GLY A 289 -15.95 -3.18 -20.39
N LYS A 290 -17.24 -3.00 -20.09
CA LYS A 290 -17.82 -1.70 -19.72
C LYS A 290 -17.85 -1.42 -18.22
N THR A 291 -17.90 -2.43 -17.36
CA THR A 291 -18.18 -2.26 -15.93
C THR A 291 -17.17 -2.95 -15.00
N ASP A 292 -16.13 -3.57 -15.57
CA ASP A 292 -15.28 -4.49 -14.83
C ASP A 292 -13.96 -3.83 -14.42
N ILE A 293 -13.47 -4.20 -13.23
CA ILE A 293 -12.16 -3.82 -12.67
C ILE A 293 -11.27 -5.06 -12.73
N LEU A 294 -10.10 -4.96 -13.37
CA LEU A 294 -9.23 -6.10 -13.59
C LEU A 294 -7.80 -5.81 -13.13
N LEU A 295 -7.25 -6.61 -12.22
CA LEU A 295 -5.82 -6.62 -11.92
C LEU A 295 -5.13 -7.67 -12.81
N LYS A 296 -4.09 -7.26 -13.54
CA LYS A 296 -3.28 -8.19 -14.36
C LYS A 296 -1.87 -8.33 -13.83
N TYR A 297 -1.34 -9.54 -13.94
CA TYR A 297 0.07 -9.83 -13.73
C TYR A 297 0.92 -9.22 -14.85
N ALA A 298 1.91 -8.41 -14.48
CA ALA A 298 2.72 -7.63 -15.40
C ALA A 298 3.42 -8.44 -16.51
N LYS A 299 3.90 -9.65 -16.16
CA LYS A 299 4.84 -10.41 -17.00
C LYS A 299 4.15 -11.17 -18.12
N ASP A 300 2.92 -11.63 -17.91
CA ASP A 300 2.21 -12.49 -18.86
C ASP A 300 0.75 -12.09 -19.10
N GLY A 301 0.27 -11.03 -18.43
CA GLY A 301 -1.09 -10.51 -18.58
C GLY A 301 -2.17 -11.38 -17.92
N THR A 302 -1.80 -12.36 -17.08
CA THR A 302 -2.76 -13.21 -16.35
C THR A 302 -3.63 -12.38 -15.42
N ASN A 303 -4.93 -12.66 -15.37
CA ASN A 303 -5.85 -12.01 -14.46
C ASN A 303 -5.57 -12.49 -13.03
N LEU A 304 -5.36 -11.54 -12.11
CA LEU A 304 -5.14 -11.82 -10.68
C LEU A 304 -6.39 -11.54 -9.84
N PHE A 305 -7.20 -10.57 -10.26
CA PHE A 305 -8.44 -10.18 -9.59
C PHE A 305 -9.42 -9.59 -10.60
N VAL A 306 -10.68 -10.00 -10.51
CA VAL A 306 -11.79 -9.45 -11.30
C VAL A 306 -12.86 -8.93 -10.37
N ALA A 307 -13.34 -7.71 -10.59
CA ALA A 307 -14.56 -7.22 -9.96
C ALA A 307 -15.56 -6.68 -10.98
N GLU A 308 -16.83 -6.91 -10.71
CA GLU A 308 -17.97 -6.44 -11.51
C GLU A 308 -18.79 -5.42 -10.72
N CYS A 309 -19.14 -4.30 -11.34
CA CYS A 309 -20.01 -3.28 -10.74
C CYS A 309 -21.40 -3.29 -11.37
N LYS A 310 -22.47 -3.31 -10.55
CA LYS A 310 -23.87 -3.30 -11.00
C LYS A 310 -24.75 -2.42 -10.13
N PHE A 311 -25.77 -1.80 -10.71
CA PHE A 311 -26.91 -1.31 -9.93
C PHE A 311 -27.83 -2.46 -9.53
N TRP A 312 -28.22 -2.48 -8.26
CA TRP A 312 -29.27 -3.37 -7.79
C TRP A 312 -30.61 -3.01 -8.42
N LYS A 313 -31.20 -3.96 -9.16
CA LYS A 313 -32.57 -3.85 -9.69
C LYS A 313 -33.39 -5.13 -9.42
N GLY A 314 -33.04 -5.84 -8.35
CA GLY A 314 -33.69 -7.09 -7.94
C GLY A 314 -32.92 -8.36 -8.30
N GLN A 315 -33.51 -9.50 -7.91
CA GLN A 315 -32.94 -10.85 -7.94
C GLN A 315 -32.43 -11.26 -9.32
N LYS A 316 -33.14 -10.89 -10.40
CA LYS A 316 -32.70 -11.17 -11.77
C LYS A 316 -31.35 -10.52 -12.09
N LYS A 317 -31.15 -9.26 -11.67
CA LYS A 317 -29.87 -8.57 -11.89
C LYS A 317 -28.74 -9.10 -11.02
N LEU A 318 -29.07 -9.69 -9.87
CA LEU A 318 -28.11 -10.41 -9.06
C LEU A 318 -27.57 -11.63 -9.80
N ALA A 319 -28.46 -12.50 -10.29
CA ALA A 319 -28.08 -13.69 -11.04
C ALA A 319 -27.27 -13.32 -12.31
N GLU A 320 -27.75 -12.36 -13.10
CA GLU A 320 -27.02 -11.87 -14.28
C GLU A 320 -25.62 -11.32 -13.93
N GLY A 321 -25.47 -10.67 -12.77
CA GLY A 321 -24.17 -10.16 -12.30
C GLY A 321 -23.21 -11.29 -11.90
N ILE A 322 -23.71 -12.34 -11.25
CA ILE A 322 -22.92 -13.52 -10.89
C ILE A 322 -22.50 -14.28 -12.15
N ASP A 323 -23.44 -14.55 -13.06
CA ASP A 323 -23.18 -15.21 -14.33
C ASP A 323 -22.15 -14.44 -15.17
N GLN A 324 -22.31 -13.12 -15.27
CA GLN A 324 -21.37 -12.26 -15.98
C GLN A 324 -19.97 -12.35 -15.34
N LEU A 325 -19.87 -12.20 -14.01
CA LEU A 325 -18.60 -12.29 -13.30
C LEU A 325 -17.90 -13.64 -13.56
N LEU A 326 -18.62 -14.75 -13.39
CA LEU A 326 -18.09 -16.10 -13.58
C LEU A 326 -17.69 -16.37 -15.04
N SER A 327 -18.39 -15.81 -16.02
CA SER A 327 -18.09 -15.99 -17.45
C SER A 327 -16.74 -15.41 -17.89
N TYR A 328 -16.20 -14.45 -17.13
CA TYR A 328 -14.90 -13.85 -17.43
C TYR A 328 -13.72 -14.61 -16.82
N LEU A 329 -14.00 -15.56 -15.93
CA LEU A 329 -13.00 -16.27 -15.16
C LEU A 329 -12.48 -17.47 -15.95
N THR A 330 -11.19 -17.72 -15.75
CA THR A 330 -10.47 -18.88 -16.24
C THR A 330 -10.13 -19.79 -15.07
N HIS A 331 -9.66 -21.00 -15.34
CA HIS A 331 -9.18 -21.95 -14.32
C HIS A 331 -8.02 -21.41 -13.44
N ARG A 332 -7.45 -20.24 -13.78
CA ARG A 332 -6.38 -19.56 -13.05
C ARG A 332 -6.91 -18.51 -12.06
N ASP A 333 -8.12 -18.01 -12.29
CA ASP A 333 -8.76 -17.05 -11.41
C ASP A 333 -9.26 -17.76 -10.15
N THR A 334 -9.09 -17.12 -8.99
CA THR A 334 -9.48 -17.72 -7.69
C THR A 334 -10.22 -16.76 -6.77
N LYS A 335 -10.12 -15.45 -7.00
CA LYS A 335 -10.59 -14.41 -6.07
C LYS A 335 -11.16 -13.21 -6.83
N THR A 336 -12.36 -12.80 -6.46
CA THR A 336 -13.17 -11.83 -7.22
C THR A 336 -14.08 -11.01 -6.31
N ALA A 337 -14.69 -9.95 -6.84
CA ALA A 337 -15.71 -9.20 -6.13
C ALA A 337 -16.91 -8.84 -7.02
N LEU A 338 -18.09 -8.74 -6.42
CA LEU A 338 -19.31 -8.25 -7.07
C LEU A 338 -19.85 -7.08 -6.25
N ILE A 339 -19.88 -5.89 -6.85
CA ILE A 339 -20.23 -4.64 -6.18
C ILE A 339 -21.60 -4.18 -6.67
N PHE A 340 -22.56 -4.07 -5.74
CA PHE A 340 -23.89 -3.55 -5.99
C PHE A 340 -24.06 -2.12 -5.47
N PHE A 341 -24.54 -1.25 -6.34
CA PHE A 341 -25.03 0.09 -6.01
C PHE A 341 -26.54 0.05 -5.80
N VAL A 342 -27.00 0.42 -4.61
CA VAL A 342 -28.40 0.26 -4.19
C VAL A 342 -29.03 1.62 -4.01
N ASP A 343 -30.05 1.95 -4.81
CA ASP A 343 -30.75 3.24 -4.74
C ASP A 343 -32.04 3.19 -3.89
N GLN A 344 -32.42 1.99 -3.42
CA GLN A 344 -33.60 1.73 -2.62
C GLN A 344 -33.33 1.87 -1.11
N LYS A 345 -34.33 2.36 -0.37
CA LYS A 345 -34.22 2.67 1.07
C LYS A 345 -33.98 1.44 1.97
N GLU A 346 -34.54 0.28 1.62
CA GLU A 346 -34.61 -0.90 2.48
C GLU A 346 -33.40 -1.84 2.35
N MET A 347 -32.20 -1.36 2.69
CA MET A 347 -30.95 -2.11 2.51
C MET A 347 -30.94 -3.48 3.23
N THR A 348 -31.44 -3.55 4.46
CA THR A 348 -31.48 -4.80 5.24
C THR A 348 -32.29 -5.91 4.53
N SER A 349 -33.41 -5.53 3.91
CA SER A 349 -34.24 -6.46 3.13
C SER A 349 -33.55 -6.95 1.85
N ILE A 350 -32.72 -6.09 1.26
CA ILE A 350 -31.96 -6.42 0.04
C ILE A 350 -30.83 -7.38 0.39
N VAL A 351 -30.12 -7.15 1.50
CA VAL A 351 -29.08 -8.05 2.00
C VAL A 351 -29.65 -9.44 2.31
N SER A 352 -30.80 -9.53 2.97
CA SER A 352 -31.43 -10.83 3.22
C SER A 352 -31.86 -11.52 1.92
N THR A 353 -32.42 -10.77 0.98
CA THR A 353 -32.75 -11.28 -0.37
C THR A 353 -31.52 -11.84 -1.07
N ILE A 354 -30.40 -11.11 -1.08
CA ILE A 354 -29.15 -11.55 -1.69
C ILE A 354 -28.66 -12.85 -1.05
N LYS A 355 -28.68 -12.95 0.28
CA LYS A 355 -28.26 -14.17 0.98
C LYS A 355 -29.06 -15.39 0.53
N THR A 356 -30.38 -15.24 0.38
CA THR A 356 -31.26 -16.32 -0.09
C THR A 356 -31.03 -16.65 -1.56
N GLU A 357 -30.98 -15.65 -2.44
CA GLU A 357 -30.85 -15.89 -3.88
C GLU A 357 -29.48 -16.45 -4.28
N ILE A 358 -28.39 -15.99 -3.64
CA ILE A 358 -27.05 -16.52 -3.89
C ILE A 358 -27.00 -18.01 -3.58
N SER A 359 -27.61 -18.45 -2.47
CA SER A 359 -27.63 -19.88 -2.13
C SER A 359 -28.41 -20.75 -3.12
N ASN A 360 -29.25 -20.15 -3.97
CA ASN A 360 -30.00 -20.83 -5.03
C ASN A 360 -29.29 -20.81 -6.39
N HIS A 361 -28.14 -20.13 -6.51
CA HIS A 361 -27.40 -20.03 -7.76
C HIS A 361 -26.77 -21.38 -8.13
N ALA A 362 -26.79 -21.75 -9.42
CA ALA A 362 -26.30 -23.06 -9.88
C ALA A 362 -24.82 -23.32 -9.52
N ASN A 363 -24.01 -22.25 -9.54
CA ASN A 363 -22.58 -22.30 -9.22
C ASN A 363 -22.24 -22.02 -7.74
N TYR A 364 -23.24 -21.86 -6.86
CA TYR A 364 -22.97 -21.63 -5.45
C TYR A 364 -22.39 -22.88 -4.78
N SER A 365 -21.31 -22.70 -4.01
CA SER A 365 -20.65 -23.78 -3.25
C SER A 365 -20.95 -23.63 -1.75
N LYS A 366 -20.58 -22.49 -1.15
CA LYS A 366 -20.81 -22.22 0.27
C LYS A 366 -20.74 -20.74 0.64
N HIS A 367 -21.36 -20.39 1.74
CA HIS A 367 -21.08 -19.16 2.49
C HIS A 367 -19.78 -19.33 3.27
N ILE A 368 -18.91 -18.32 3.24
CA ILE A 368 -17.64 -18.31 3.97
C ILE A 368 -17.81 -17.53 5.27
N ASN A 369 -18.13 -16.25 5.19
CA ASN A 369 -18.41 -15.37 6.31
C ASN A 369 -19.08 -14.06 5.86
N ASP A 370 -19.63 -13.32 6.82
CA ASP A 370 -20.01 -11.93 6.62
C ASP A 370 -18.78 -11.06 6.97
N THR A 371 -18.15 -10.44 5.97
CA THR A 371 -16.92 -9.66 6.16
C THR A 371 -17.21 -8.33 6.85
N TYR A 372 -18.26 -7.64 6.41
CA TYR A 372 -18.75 -6.38 6.98
C TYR A 372 -20.29 -6.32 6.91
N GLU A 373 -20.91 -5.29 7.48
CA GLU A 373 -22.39 -5.14 7.57
C GLU A 373 -23.12 -5.31 6.22
N HIS A 374 -22.51 -4.83 5.12
CA HIS A 374 -23.03 -4.95 3.75
C HIS A 374 -22.04 -5.63 2.80
N SER A 375 -21.20 -6.54 3.32
CA SER A 375 -20.18 -7.26 2.55
C SER A 375 -20.14 -8.72 2.98
N ILE A 376 -20.37 -9.64 2.04
CA ILE A 376 -20.50 -11.06 2.33
C ILE A 376 -19.59 -11.86 1.41
N ASN A 377 -18.87 -12.82 1.98
CA ASN A 377 -17.93 -13.66 1.27
C ASN A 377 -18.53 -15.04 0.98
N TYR A 378 -18.43 -15.45 -0.28
CA TYR A 378 -18.97 -16.71 -0.78
C TYR A 378 -17.92 -17.48 -1.57
N GLU A 379 -18.12 -18.79 -1.64
CA GLU A 379 -17.43 -19.68 -2.57
C GLU A 379 -18.40 -20.10 -3.67
N PHE A 380 -17.94 -19.98 -4.91
CA PHE A 380 -18.60 -20.46 -6.12
C PHE A 380 -17.74 -21.49 -6.84
N THR A 381 -18.32 -22.20 -7.79
CA THR A 381 -17.61 -23.05 -8.76
C THR A 381 -17.57 -22.39 -10.13
N LEU A 382 -16.57 -22.71 -10.96
CA LEU A 382 -16.60 -22.28 -12.35
C LEU A 382 -17.71 -23.04 -13.12
N PRO A 383 -18.42 -22.38 -14.06
CA PRO A 383 -19.42 -23.04 -14.90
C PRO A 383 -18.87 -24.25 -15.67
N ASP A 384 -17.63 -24.13 -16.15
CA ASP A 384 -16.99 -25.16 -16.98
C ASP A 384 -16.13 -26.16 -16.17
N ASP A 385 -15.94 -25.93 -14.87
CA ASP A 385 -15.13 -26.78 -13.99
C ASP A 385 -15.65 -26.72 -12.53
N GLY A 386 -16.43 -27.73 -12.15
CA GLY A 386 -17.07 -27.82 -10.83
C GLY A 386 -16.11 -28.04 -9.65
N ASP A 387 -14.88 -28.50 -9.93
CA ASP A 387 -13.85 -28.70 -8.90
C ASP A 387 -13.08 -27.39 -8.60
N LYS A 388 -13.16 -26.40 -9.49
CA LYS A 388 -12.52 -25.10 -9.30
C LYS A 388 -13.37 -24.20 -8.43
N LYS A 389 -12.82 -23.86 -7.26
CA LYS A 389 -13.45 -22.95 -6.30
C LYS A 389 -12.98 -21.51 -6.52
N ILE A 390 -13.93 -20.60 -6.55
CA ILE A 390 -13.75 -19.16 -6.71
C ILE A 390 -14.31 -18.47 -5.47
N GLN A 391 -13.51 -17.61 -4.86
CA GLN A 391 -13.98 -16.74 -3.80
C GLN A 391 -14.58 -15.46 -4.40
N VAL A 392 -15.79 -15.11 -3.98
CA VAL A 392 -16.53 -13.93 -4.43
C VAL A 392 -16.92 -13.10 -3.21
N GLU A 393 -16.41 -11.88 -3.10
CA GLU A 393 -16.88 -10.91 -2.12
C GLU A 393 -18.02 -10.07 -2.72
N VAL A 394 -19.22 -10.20 -2.18
CA VAL A 394 -20.39 -9.43 -2.60
C VAL A 394 -20.57 -8.22 -1.69
N MET A 395 -20.43 -7.03 -2.25
CA MET A 395 -20.49 -5.75 -1.52
C MET A 395 -21.71 -4.94 -1.95
N LEU A 396 -22.40 -4.31 -1.01
CA LEU A 396 -23.51 -3.41 -1.29
C LEU A 396 -23.23 -2.02 -0.73
N PHE A 397 -23.50 -0.99 -1.55
CA PHE A 397 -23.38 0.41 -1.15
C PHE A 397 -24.67 1.18 -1.42
N HIS A 398 -25.12 1.95 -0.42
CA HIS A 398 -26.38 2.69 -0.46
C HIS A 398 -26.22 4.05 -1.16
N PHE A 399 -26.65 4.15 -2.41
CA PHE A 399 -26.60 5.35 -3.26
C PHE A 399 -28.03 5.83 -3.62
N PRO A 400 -28.76 6.42 -2.65
CA PRO A 400 -30.17 6.73 -2.78
C PRO A 400 -30.42 7.85 -3.80
N LYS A 401 -31.52 7.75 -4.54
CA LYS A 401 -32.00 8.88 -5.36
C LYS A 401 -32.46 10.01 -4.45
N ILE A 402 -31.79 11.16 -4.55
CA ILE A 402 -32.09 12.39 -3.80
C ILE A 402 -32.87 13.37 -4.68
#